data_AF-A0A1J4XXH9-F1
#
_entry.id   AF-A0A1J4XXH9-F1
#
_cell.length_a   1.000
_cell.length_b   1.000
_cell.length_c   1.000
_cell.angle_alpha   90.00
_cell.angle_beta   90.00
_cell.angle_gamma   90.00
#
_symmetry.space_group_name_H-M   'P 1'
#
loop_
_entity.id
_entity.type
_entity.pdbx_description
1 polymer ?
#
loop_
_entity_poly.entity_id
_entity_poly.type
_entity_poly.pdbx_seq_one_letter_code
_entity_poly.pdbx_strand_id
1 'polypeptide(L)'
;MTTFAIIFGFGLIAWVISPLFKKSGQVFEVHSQAADLEDMKSRVYHNIKDLEFDYALGRLSEQDFQTIRIAFTQEATQVVARLEQLQKHDLDALIAQDLKKMGDGPAAAVAAGAPKFCMDCGHKNPAKAKFCSACGEKFEEI
;
A
#
# COMPACT_ATOMS: atom_id res chain seq x y z
N MET A 1 -44.65 18.56 -23.80
CA MET A 1 -43.58 17.68 -24.32
C MET A 1 -42.18 18.26 -24.11
N THR A 2 -41.95 19.55 -24.34
CA THR A 2 -40.62 20.19 -24.15
C THR A 2 -40.12 20.22 -22.70
N THR A 3 -41.02 20.38 -21.73
CA THR A 3 -40.67 20.42 -20.29
C THR A 3 -40.14 19.09 -19.77
N PHE A 4 -40.69 17.96 -20.23
CA PHE A 4 -40.20 16.62 -19.90
C PHE A 4 -38.80 16.37 -20.46
N ALA A 5 -38.52 16.84 -21.69
CA ALA A 5 -37.20 16.71 -22.30
C ALA A 5 -36.12 17.49 -21.52
N ILE A 6 -36.47 18.69 -21.01
CA ILE A 6 -35.55 19.51 -20.22
C ILE A 6 -35.23 18.84 -18.87
N ILE A 7 -36.24 18.35 -18.15
CA ILE A 7 -36.04 17.68 -16.86
C ILE A 7 -35.21 16.39 -17.02
N PHE A 8 -35.46 15.61 -18.07
CA PHE A 8 -34.66 14.42 -18.37
C PHE A 8 -33.21 14.79 -18.71
N GLY A 9 -33.00 15.85 -19.50
CA GLY A 9 -31.67 16.36 -19.82
C GLY A 9 -30.88 16.78 -18.58
N PHE A 10 -31.50 17.56 -17.68
CA PHE A 10 -30.87 17.94 -16.41
C PHE A 10 -30.60 16.73 -15.50
N GLY A 11 -31.49 15.73 -15.49
CA GLY A 11 -31.27 14.48 -14.77
C GLY A 11 -30.08 13.68 -15.28
N LEU A 12 -29.90 13.59 -16.60
CA LEU A 12 -28.74 12.93 -17.21
C LEU A 12 -27.45 13.70 -16.93
N ILE A 13 -27.47 15.03 -17.05
CA ILE A 13 -26.32 15.88 -16.72
C ILE A 13 -25.94 15.71 -15.23
N ALA A 14 -26.93 15.72 -14.33
CA ALA A 14 -26.70 15.49 -12.91
C ALA A 14 -26.16 14.08 -12.64
N TRP A 15 -26.61 13.05 -13.35
CA TRP A 15 -26.10 11.68 -13.22
C TRP A 15 -24.64 11.55 -13.69
N VAL A 16 -24.27 12.23 -14.77
CA VAL A 16 -22.89 12.29 -15.28
C VAL A 16 -21.96 13.10 -14.36
N ILE A 17 -22.47 14.16 -13.71
CA ILE A 17 -21.68 15.00 -12.79
C ILE A 17 -21.64 14.44 -11.36
N SER A 18 -22.62 13.63 -10.96
CA SER A 18 -22.68 12.94 -9.66
C SER A 18 -21.39 12.22 -9.23
N PRO A 19 -20.66 11.47 -10.09
CA PRO A 19 -19.39 10.86 -9.71
C PRO A 19 -18.31 11.88 -9.34
N LEU A 20 -18.37 13.13 -9.83
CA LEU A 20 -17.42 14.19 -9.50
C LEU A 20 -17.60 14.73 -8.07
N PHE A 21 -18.81 14.63 -7.51
CA PHE A 21 -19.15 15.12 -6.16
C PHE A 21 -19.17 14.01 -5.10
N LYS A 22 -19.06 12.74 -5.48
CA LYS A 22 -18.83 11.66 -4.52
C LYS A 22 -17.44 11.84 -3.92
N LYS A 23 -17.44 12.25 -2.65
CA LYS A 23 -16.31 12.55 -1.75
C LYS A 23 -15.27 11.41 -1.72
N SER A 24 -14.47 11.35 -2.78
CA SER A 24 -13.32 10.46 -3.01
C SER A 24 -12.00 11.20 -2.75
N GLY A 25 -12.07 12.34 -2.03
CA GLY A 25 -10.94 13.28 -1.90
C GLY A 25 -9.67 12.68 -1.32
N GLN A 26 -9.76 11.64 -0.48
CA GLN A 26 -8.57 11.05 0.14
C GLN A 26 -7.76 10.13 -0.78
N VAL A 27 -8.40 9.42 -1.72
CA VAL A 27 -7.68 8.50 -2.62
C VAL A 27 -7.01 9.28 -3.76
N PHE A 28 -7.67 10.34 -4.25
CA PHE A 28 -7.11 11.18 -5.32
C PHE A 28 -5.90 11.99 -4.85
N GLU A 29 -5.94 12.56 -3.64
CA GLU A 29 -4.85 13.37 -3.08
C GLU A 29 -3.60 12.55 -2.77
N VAL A 30 -3.76 11.29 -2.33
CA VAL A 30 -2.63 10.39 -2.06
C VAL A 30 -2.01 9.89 -3.36
N HIS A 31 -2.82 9.55 -4.37
CA HIS A 31 -2.29 9.13 -5.67
C HIS A 31 -1.59 10.28 -6.40
N SER A 32 -2.10 11.51 -6.31
CA SER A 32 -1.44 12.69 -6.85
C SER A 32 -0.11 12.98 -6.12
N GLN A 33 -0.08 12.88 -4.80
CA GLN A 33 1.17 13.05 -4.04
C GLN A 33 2.21 11.96 -4.38
N ALA A 34 1.79 10.70 -4.52
CA ALA A 34 2.70 9.62 -4.91
C ALA A 34 3.26 9.85 -6.33
N ALA A 35 2.43 10.27 -7.28
CA ALA A 35 2.86 10.59 -8.65
C ALA A 35 3.85 11.77 -8.69
N ASP A 36 3.57 12.85 -7.95
CA ASP A 36 4.48 14.01 -7.86
C ASP A 36 5.85 13.60 -7.29
N LEU A 37 5.87 12.71 -6.29
CA LEU A 37 7.10 12.19 -5.69
C LEU A 37 7.84 11.24 -6.63
N GLU A 38 7.14 10.44 -7.44
CA GLU A 38 7.74 9.59 -8.48
C GLU A 38 8.42 10.42 -9.56
N ASP A 39 7.78 11.52 -9.99
CA ASP A 39 8.38 12.49 -10.90
C ASP A 39 9.61 13.15 -10.30
N MET A 40 9.54 13.51 -9.00
CA MET A 40 10.68 14.07 -8.28
C MET A 40 11.85 13.09 -8.21
N LYS A 41 11.58 11.81 -7.93
CA LYS A 41 12.58 10.74 -7.95
C LYS A 41 13.24 10.64 -9.32
N SER A 42 12.44 10.63 -10.39
CA SER A 42 12.95 10.58 -11.77
C SER A 42 13.89 11.74 -12.07
N ARG A 43 13.53 12.96 -11.68
CA ARG A 43 14.37 14.15 -11.87
C ARG A 43 15.71 14.05 -11.13
N VAL A 44 15.71 13.70 -9.85
CA VAL A 44 16.95 13.57 -9.06
C VAL A 44 17.87 12.50 -9.65
N TYR A 45 17.30 11.38 -10.12
CA TYR A 45 18.09 10.29 -10.72
C TYR A 45 18.68 10.70 -12.06
N HIS A 46 17.95 11.47 -12.86
CA HIS A 46 18.48 12.08 -14.07
C HIS A 46 19.63 13.04 -13.78
N ASN A 47 19.49 13.91 -12.77
CA ASN A 47 20.56 14.83 -12.38
C ASN A 47 21.84 14.09 -11.94
N ILE A 48 21.72 12.98 -11.22
CA ILE A 48 22.86 12.15 -10.83
C ILE A 48 23.54 11.53 -12.06
N LYS A 49 22.76 11.04 -13.03
CA LYS A 49 23.32 10.48 -14.27
C LYS A 49 24.05 11.53 -15.10
N ASP A 50 23.47 12.73 -15.22
CA ASP A 50 24.08 13.83 -15.96
C ASP A 50 25.39 14.27 -15.26
N LEU A 51 25.41 14.30 -13.93
CA LEU A 51 26.62 14.57 -13.14
C LEU A 51 27.72 13.52 -13.39
N GLU A 52 27.37 12.24 -13.38
CA GLU A 52 28.30 11.14 -13.69
C GLU A 52 28.84 11.23 -15.12
N PHE A 53 27.99 11.63 -16.07
CA PHE A 53 28.37 11.85 -17.45
C PHE A 53 29.35 13.03 -17.60
N ASP A 54 29.06 14.18 -16.99
CA ASP A 54 29.96 15.34 -17.03
C ASP A 54 31.33 15.03 -16.39
N TYR A 55 31.36 14.24 -15.31
CA TYR A 55 32.61 13.75 -14.72
C TYR A 55 33.37 12.80 -15.66
N ALA A 56 32.67 11.85 -16.30
CA ALA A 56 33.28 10.93 -17.26
C ALA A 56 33.87 11.65 -18.49
N LEU A 57 33.30 12.80 -18.87
CA LEU A 57 33.83 13.68 -19.91
C LEU A 57 35.02 14.55 -19.45
N GLY A 58 35.43 14.46 -18.18
CA GLY A 58 36.49 15.28 -17.60
C GLY A 58 36.10 16.75 -17.41
N ARG A 59 34.80 17.06 -17.42
CA ARG A 59 34.28 18.43 -17.29
C ARG A 59 34.19 18.89 -15.83
N LEU A 60 34.21 17.95 -14.90
CA LEU A 60 34.23 18.18 -13.46
C LEU A 60 35.50 17.59 -12.82
N SER A 61 35.97 18.24 -11.76
CA SER A 61 36.99 17.67 -10.88
C SER A 61 36.39 16.57 -9.99
N GLU A 62 37.22 15.64 -9.53
CA GLU A 62 36.81 14.60 -8.58
C GLU A 62 36.18 15.20 -7.31
N GLN A 63 36.76 16.28 -6.78
CA GLN A 63 36.27 16.91 -5.55
C GLN A 63 34.88 17.52 -5.73
N ASP A 64 34.64 18.18 -6.86
CA ASP A 64 33.34 18.77 -7.19
C ASP A 64 32.29 17.67 -7.41
N PHE A 65 32.68 16.62 -8.15
CA PHE A 65 31.82 15.46 -8.39
C PHE A 65 31.34 14.83 -7.08
N GLN A 66 32.26 14.52 -6.17
CA GLN A 66 31.90 13.90 -4.88
C GLN A 66 31.00 14.79 -4.04
N THR A 67 31.27 16.10 -4.01
CA THR A 67 30.47 17.07 -3.24
C THR A 67 29.02 17.10 -3.74
N ILE A 68 28.82 17.25 -5.05
CA ILE A 68 27.50 17.34 -5.66
C ILE A 68 26.78 15.99 -5.58
N ARG A 69 27.49 14.88 -5.78
CA ARG A 69 26.95 13.52 -5.69
C ARG A 69 26.38 13.22 -4.31
N ILE A 70 27.08 13.61 -3.24
CA ILE A 70 26.60 13.41 -1.87
C ILE A 70 25.29 14.16 -1.66
N ALA A 71 25.20 15.42 -2.11
CA ALA A 71 23.99 16.22 -2.00
C ALA A 71 22.79 15.59 -2.73
N PHE A 72 22.96 15.19 -3.99
CA PHE A 72 21.87 14.54 -4.75
C PHE A 72 21.50 13.16 -4.18
N THR A 73 22.47 12.41 -3.66
CA THR A 73 22.19 11.11 -3.03
C THR A 73 21.36 11.29 -1.76
N GLN A 74 21.62 12.32 -0.97
CA GLN A 74 20.79 12.67 0.19
C GLN A 74 19.37 13.05 -0.23
N GLU A 75 19.21 13.88 -1.27
CA GLU A 75 17.89 14.25 -1.80
C GLU A 75 17.13 13.02 -2.31
N ALA A 76 17.78 12.17 -3.10
CA ALA A 76 17.22 10.91 -3.60
C ALA A 76 16.72 10.01 -2.46
N THR A 77 17.50 9.89 -1.39
CA THR A 77 17.14 9.08 -0.22
C THR A 77 15.87 9.60 0.45
N GLN A 78 15.73 10.93 0.59
CA GLN A 78 14.55 11.54 1.20
C GLN A 78 13.28 11.32 0.36
N VAL A 79 13.39 11.49 -0.97
CA VAL A 79 12.27 11.29 -1.89
C VAL A 79 11.79 9.83 -1.87
N VAL A 80 12.72 8.88 -1.95
CA VAL A 80 12.40 7.45 -1.92
C VAL A 80 11.80 7.04 -0.57
N ALA A 81 12.35 7.52 0.55
CA ALA A 81 11.81 7.22 1.88
C ALA A 81 10.36 7.70 2.02
N ARG A 82 10.02 8.86 1.46
CA ARG A 82 8.65 9.39 1.51
C ARG A 82 7.68 8.63 0.60
N LEU A 83 8.13 8.17 -0.57
CA LEU A 83 7.36 7.25 -1.42
C LEU A 83 7.05 5.95 -0.68
N GLU A 84 8.05 5.34 -0.05
CA GLU A 84 7.85 4.10 0.72
C GLU A 84 6.86 4.29 1.87
N GLN A 85 6.88 5.44 2.54
CA GLN A 85 5.94 5.74 3.61
C GLN A 85 4.50 5.86 3.10
N LEU A 86 4.27 6.52 1.97
CA LEU A 86 2.96 6.61 1.33
C LEU A 86 2.46 5.24 0.86
N GLN A 87 3.33 4.44 0.24
CA GLN A 87 3.00 3.09 -0.22
C GLN A 87 2.66 2.15 0.94
N LYS A 88 3.41 2.21 2.06
CA LYS A 88 3.11 1.43 3.27
C LYS A 88 1.74 1.78 3.84
N HIS A 89 1.42 3.07 3.94
CA HIS A 89 0.13 3.51 4.47
C HIS A 89 -1.04 3.05 3.57
N ASP A 90 -0.87 3.09 2.25
CA ASP A 90 -1.87 2.57 1.31
C ASP A 90 -2.04 1.04 1.44
N LEU A 91 -0.94 0.31 1.55
CA LEU A 91 -0.97 -1.13 1.77
C LEU A 91 -1.64 -1.51 3.10
N ASP A 92 -1.33 -0.79 4.19
CA ASP A 92 -1.95 -0.99 5.50
C ASP A 92 -3.47 -0.72 5.45
N ALA A 93 -3.90 0.30 4.70
CA ALA A 93 -5.31 0.60 4.50
C ALA A 93 -6.04 -0.51 3.73
N LEU A 94 -5.41 -1.05 2.68
CA LEU A 94 -5.92 -2.19 1.91
C LEU A 94 -6.03 -3.45 2.78
N ILE A 95 -5.00 -3.76 3.57
CA ILE A 95 -5.00 -4.88 4.52
C ILE A 95 -6.14 -4.71 5.54
N ALA A 96 -6.28 -3.52 6.13
CA ALA A 96 -7.34 -3.25 7.10
C ALA A 96 -8.74 -3.40 6.49
N GLN A 97 -8.92 -3.00 5.23
CA GLN A 97 -10.17 -3.18 4.51
C GLN A 97 -10.47 -4.66 4.27
N ASP A 98 -9.48 -5.44 3.85
CA ASP A 98 -9.67 -6.87 3.61
C ASP A 98 -9.91 -7.65 4.90
N LEU A 99 -9.24 -7.31 6.00
CA LEU A 99 -9.53 -7.86 7.32
C LEU A 99 -10.99 -7.60 7.74
N LYS A 100 -11.52 -6.39 7.48
CA LYS A 100 -12.94 -6.08 7.75
C LYS A 100 -13.89 -6.90 6.87
N LYS A 101 -13.57 -7.09 5.59
CA LYS A 101 -14.37 -7.92 4.67
C LYS A 101 -14.36 -9.39 5.06
N MET A 102 -13.24 -9.87 5.62
CA MET A 102 -13.11 -11.23 6.12
C MET A 102 -13.91 -11.46 7.42
N GLY A 103 -14.57 -10.43 7.98
CA GLY A 103 -15.35 -10.52 9.21
C GLY A 103 -14.46 -10.86 10.40
N ASP A 104 -15.05 -11.26 11.54
CA ASP A 104 -14.28 -11.86 12.62
C ASP A 104 -13.47 -13.03 12.03
N GLY A 105 -12.18 -12.81 11.83
CA GLY A 105 -11.30 -13.77 11.18
C GLY A 105 -11.30 -15.10 11.93
N PRO A 106 -10.65 -16.14 11.40
CA PRO A 106 -10.63 -17.46 12.02
C PRO A 106 -10.30 -17.41 13.51
N ALA A 107 -9.56 -16.43 14.02
CA ALA A 107 -9.34 -16.19 15.46
C ALA A 107 -10.60 -16.21 16.34
N ALA A 108 -11.73 -15.61 15.93
CA ALA A 108 -12.97 -15.67 16.71
C ALA A 108 -13.72 -17.01 16.52
N ALA A 109 -13.69 -17.55 15.31
CA ALA A 109 -14.28 -18.87 15.00
C ALA A 109 -13.50 -20.06 15.62
N VAL A 110 -12.25 -19.81 16.04
CA VAL A 110 -11.31 -20.72 16.72
C VAL A 110 -11.54 -20.72 18.25
N ALA A 111 -12.14 -19.66 18.79
CA ALA A 111 -12.52 -19.56 20.21
C ALA A 111 -13.89 -20.16 20.53
N ALA A 112 -14.73 -20.45 19.54
CA ALA A 112 -16.11 -20.92 19.71
C ALA A 112 -16.25 -22.42 20.08
N GLY A 113 -15.24 -23.04 20.69
CA GLY A 113 -15.30 -24.43 21.15
C GLY A 113 -14.29 -24.72 22.24
N ALA A 114 -14.54 -25.76 23.03
CA ALA A 114 -13.63 -26.17 24.10
C ALA A 114 -12.24 -26.52 23.53
N PRO A 115 -11.15 -26.00 24.13
CA PRO A 115 -9.79 -26.32 23.68
C PRO A 115 -9.50 -27.81 23.89
N LYS A 116 -8.78 -28.42 22.95
CA LYS A 116 -8.33 -29.81 23.05
C LYS A 116 -6.85 -29.89 23.37
N PHE A 117 -6.45 -30.85 24.18
CA PHE A 117 -5.07 -31.08 24.53
C PHE A 117 -4.50 -32.19 23.65
N CYS A 118 -3.30 -31.98 23.12
CA CYS A 118 -2.59 -33.03 22.39
C CYS A 118 -2.17 -34.13 23.37
N MET A 119 -2.41 -35.40 23.03
CA MET A 119 -2.05 -36.54 23.89
C MET A 119 -0.55 -36.85 23.84
N ASP A 120 0.15 -36.46 22.78
CA ASP A 120 1.58 -36.72 22.58
C ASP A 120 2.48 -35.66 23.21
N CYS A 121 2.09 -34.38 23.17
CA CYS A 121 2.92 -33.28 23.70
C CYS A 121 2.25 -32.43 24.78
N GLY A 122 0.97 -32.64 25.08
CA GLY A 122 0.23 -31.89 26.09
C GLY A 122 -0.16 -30.45 25.70
N HIS A 123 0.14 -29.99 24.48
CA HIS A 123 -0.14 -28.61 24.09
C HIS A 123 -1.65 -28.34 23.96
N LYS A 124 -2.07 -27.15 24.41
CA LYS A 124 -3.46 -26.68 24.30
C LYS A 124 -3.72 -26.15 22.89
N ASN A 125 -4.59 -26.82 22.15
CA ASN A 125 -4.97 -26.47 20.79
C ASN A 125 -6.43 -26.02 20.73
N PRO A 126 -6.82 -25.17 19.78
CA PRO A 126 -8.21 -24.78 19.63
C PRO A 126 -9.09 -25.93 19.15
N ALA A 127 -10.40 -25.85 19.42
CA ALA A 127 -11.36 -26.93 19.17
C ALA A 127 -11.32 -27.47 17.71
N LYS A 128 -11.21 -26.55 16.74
CA LYS A 128 -11.20 -26.86 15.30
C LYS A 128 -9.81 -27.17 14.73
N ALA A 129 -8.76 -27.26 15.56
CA ALA A 129 -7.41 -27.56 15.07
C ALA A 129 -7.40 -28.96 14.41
N LYS A 130 -6.95 -29.08 13.16
CA LYS A 130 -6.78 -30.40 12.52
C LYS A 130 -5.48 -31.09 12.93
N PHE A 131 -4.50 -30.30 13.36
CA PHE A 131 -3.17 -30.74 13.80
C PHE A 131 -2.75 -29.97 15.05
N CYS A 132 -1.84 -30.53 15.83
CA CYS A 132 -1.25 -29.81 16.95
C CYS A 132 -0.27 -28.73 16.47
N SER A 133 -0.43 -27.49 16.95
CA SER A 133 0.45 -26.36 16.61
C SER A 133 1.85 -26.43 17.20
N ALA A 134 2.12 -27.37 18.12
CA ALA A 134 3.42 -27.52 18.78
C ALA A 134 4.22 -28.73 18.28
N CYS A 135 3.59 -29.90 18.11
CA CYS A 135 4.27 -31.13 17.70
C CYS A 135 3.85 -31.66 16.32
N GLY A 136 2.81 -31.09 15.69
CA GLY A 136 2.35 -31.49 14.36
C GLY A 136 1.43 -32.72 14.31
N GLU A 137 1.17 -33.38 15.44
CA GLU A 137 0.33 -34.58 15.48
C GLU A 137 -1.10 -34.29 15.00
N LYS A 138 -1.68 -35.21 14.22
CA LYS A 138 -3.02 -35.03 13.65
C LYS A 138 -4.08 -35.41 14.69
N PHE A 139 -5.14 -34.62 14.80
CA PHE A 139 -6.31 -35.03 15.57
C PHE A 139 -7.22 -35.88 14.67
N GLU A 140 -7.49 -37.13 15.05
CA GLU A 140 -8.48 -37.96 14.35
C GLU A 140 -9.86 -37.30 14.48
N GLU A 141 -10.50 -37.01 13.35
CA GLU A 141 -11.87 -36.51 13.28
C GLU A 141 -12.81 -37.69 13.62
N ILE A 142 -13.54 -37.60 14.74
CA ILE A 142 -14.66 -38.50 15.07
C ILE A 142 -15.94 -37.95 14.44
#